data_AF-A0A0U1DB85-F1
#
_entry.id   AF-A0A0U1DB85-F1
#
_cell.length_a   1.000
_cell.length_b   1.000
_cell.length_c   1.000
_cell.angle_alpha   90.00
_cell.angle_beta   90.00
_cell.angle_gamma   90.00
#
_symmetry.space_group_name_H-M   'P 1'
#
loop_
_entity.id
_entity.type
_entity.pdbx_description
1 polymer ?
#
loop_
_entity_poly.entity_id
_entity_poly.type
_entity_poly.pdbx_seq_one_letter_code
_entity_poly.pdbx_strand_id
1 'polypeptide(L)'
;MKLFAVGDMELYHVSPPLHGYHVVAASQQSWAIRAQCIYPDGRIEPPEPDDPVSTELYGVVGEALQLDSTEKLPGSADGRNVSRTLAAIGYRII
;
A
#
# COMPACT_ATOMS: atom_id res chain seq x y z
N MET A 1 -20.96 -1.36 -14.75
CA MET A 1 -20.19 -1.35 -13.50
C MET A 1 -18.72 -1.50 -13.87
N LYS A 2 -17.85 -0.53 -13.55
CA LYS A 2 -16.42 -0.61 -13.85
C LYS A 2 -15.71 -1.18 -12.62
N LEU A 3 -14.95 -2.25 -12.79
CA LEU A 3 -14.18 -2.87 -11.72
C LEU A 3 -13.08 -1.89 -11.28
N PHE A 4 -13.11 -1.48 -10.02
CA PHE A 4 -12.18 -0.46 -9.48
C PHE A 4 -10.86 -1.08 -9.00
N ALA A 5 -10.92 -2.28 -8.39
CA ALA A 5 -9.76 -3.08 -8.02
C ALA A 5 -10.14 -4.57 -7.97
N VAL A 6 -9.16 -5.46 -8.07
CA VAL A 6 -9.30 -6.93 -7.91
C VAL A 6 -8.26 -7.41 -6.92
N GLY A 7 -8.71 -8.03 -5.83
CA GLY A 7 -7.85 -8.45 -4.73
C GLY A 7 -8.54 -8.24 -3.39
N ASP A 8 -7.76 -8.42 -2.31
CA ASP A 8 -8.22 -8.16 -0.95
C ASP A 8 -8.13 -6.66 -0.64
N MET A 9 -9.10 -6.18 0.14
CA MET A 9 -9.14 -4.79 0.60
C MET A 9 -9.42 -4.73 2.09
N GLU A 10 -8.52 -4.06 2.79
CA GLU A 10 -8.54 -3.90 4.24
C GLU A 10 -8.74 -2.43 4.61
N LEU A 11 -9.42 -2.17 5.72
CA LEU A 11 -9.70 -0.82 6.20
C LEU A 11 -8.88 -0.53 7.46
N TYR A 12 -8.24 0.63 7.47
CA TYR A 12 -7.41 1.07 8.58
C TYR A 12 -7.85 2.44 9.07
N HIS A 13 -8.11 2.55 10.37
CA HIS A 13 -8.20 3.85 11.02
C HIS A 13 -6.79 4.40 11.24
N VAL A 14 -6.53 5.62 10.79
CA VAL A 14 -5.21 6.24 10.83
C VAL A 14 -5.21 7.48 11.73
N SER A 15 -4.12 7.62 12.49
CA SER A 15 -3.88 8.77 13.36
C SER A 15 -2.38 9.06 13.38
N PRO A 16 -1.91 10.24 12.94
CA PRO A 16 -2.69 11.38 12.43
C PRO A 16 -3.43 11.06 11.11
N PRO A 17 -4.38 11.91 10.64
CA PRO A 17 -5.08 11.65 9.37
C PRO A 17 -4.12 11.66 8.18
N LEU A 18 -4.20 10.64 7.32
CA LEU A 18 -3.39 10.57 6.11
C LEU A 18 -4.04 11.41 5.02
N HIS A 19 -3.41 12.53 4.63
CA HIS A 19 -3.96 13.47 3.64
C HIS A 19 -5.39 13.93 3.95
N GLY A 20 -5.73 14.06 5.24
CA GLY A 20 -7.05 14.46 5.71
C GLY A 20 -8.04 13.30 5.90
N TYR A 21 -7.69 12.07 5.53
CA TYR A 21 -8.53 10.90 5.72
C TYR A 21 -8.21 10.21 7.05
N HIS A 22 -9.23 9.96 7.87
CA HIS A 22 -9.13 9.21 9.12
C HIS A 22 -9.25 7.69 8.91
N VAL A 23 -9.81 7.28 7.77
CA VAL A 23 -9.93 5.89 7.37
C VAL A 23 -9.34 5.76 5.98
N VAL A 24 -8.47 4.77 5.79
CA VAL A 24 -7.86 4.45 4.51
C VAL A 24 -8.14 3.00 4.16
N ALA A 25 -8.38 2.75 2.88
CA ALA A 25 -8.48 1.40 2.34
C ALA A 25 -7.14 1.00 1.73
N ALA A 26 -6.62 -0.16 2.10
CA ALA A 26 -5.43 -0.76 1.50
C ALA A 26 -5.87 -1.91 0.60
N SER A 27 -5.61 -1.77 -0.70
CA SER A 27 -5.86 -2.79 -1.72
C SER A 27 -4.56 -3.51 -2.04
N GLN A 28 -4.53 -4.83 -1.89
CA GLN A 28 -3.37 -5.65 -2.24
C GLN A 28 -3.60 -6.43 -3.52
N GLN A 29 -2.64 -6.35 -4.43
CA GLN A 29 -2.71 -7.00 -5.73
C GLN A 29 -1.44 -7.83 -5.98
N SER A 30 -1.61 -9.08 -6.40
CA SER A 30 -0.51 -10.03 -6.61
C SER A 30 0.15 -9.87 -7.99
N TRP A 31 0.93 -8.79 -8.18
CA TRP A 31 1.64 -8.56 -9.45
C TRP A 31 3.02 -7.91 -9.33
N ALA A 32 3.54 -7.69 -8.12
CA ALA A 32 4.85 -7.04 -7.98
C ALA A 32 5.98 -7.93 -8.55
N ILE A 33 6.63 -7.44 -9.61
CA ILE A 33 7.83 -8.05 -10.18
C ILE A 33 8.97 -7.85 -9.18
N ARG A 34 9.63 -8.94 -8.80
CA ARG A 34 10.79 -8.90 -7.89
C ARG A 34 12.02 -8.46 -8.66
N ALA A 35 12.62 -7.34 -8.29
CA ALA A 35 13.89 -6.90 -8.84
C ALA A 35 14.91 -6.68 -7.71
N GLN A 36 15.76 -7.68 -7.46
CA GLN A 36 16.94 -7.51 -6.62
C GLN A 36 18.20 -7.55 -7.48
N CYS A 37 19.06 -6.56 -7.30
CA CYS A 37 20.38 -6.54 -7.89
C CYS A 37 21.34 -7.32 -6.99
N ILE A 38 22.09 -8.28 -7.56
CA ILE A 38 23.17 -8.99 -6.86
C ILE A 38 24.49 -8.58 -7.50
N TYR A 39 25.34 -7.92 -6.74
CA TYR A 39 26.66 -7.45 -7.18
C TYR A 39 27.69 -8.59 -7.14
N PRO A 40 28.83 -8.49 -7.88
CA PRO A 40 29.87 -9.52 -7.89
C PRO A 40 30.52 -9.80 -6.53
N ASP A 41 30.45 -8.86 -5.59
CA ASP A 41 30.92 -8.99 -4.21
C ASP A 41 29.90 -9.66 -3.27
N GLY A 42 28.74 -10.07 -3.80
CA GLY A 42 27.65 -10.68 -3.05
C GLY A 42 26.69 -9.69 -2.38
N ARG A 43 26.89 -8.38 -2.53
CA ARG A 43 25.93 -7.38 -2.03
C ARG A 43 24.60 -7.50 -2.78
N ILE A 44 23.49 -7.41 -2.04
CA ILE A 44 22.13 -7.44 -2.59
C ILE A 44 21.48 -6.06 -2.38
N GLU A 45 20.96 -5.45 -3.44
CA GLU A 45 20.20 -4.20 -3.35
C GLU A 45 18.85 -4.28 -4.09
N PRO A 46 17.74 -3.95 -3.43
CA PRO A 46 17.65 -3.57 -2.00
C PRO A 46 17.95 -4.76 -1.06
N PRO A 47 18.49 -4.50 0.16
CA PRO A 47 18.85 -5.55 1.12
C PRO A 47 17.67 -6.41 1.56
N GLU A 48 16.50 -5.78 1.71
CA GLU A 48 15.25 -6.48 1.95
C GLU A 48 14.56 -6.79 0.62
N PRO A 49 14.11 -8.03 0.40
CA PRO A 49 13.34 -8.36 -0.79
C PRO A 49 11.98 -7.65 -0.80
N ASP A 50 11.50 -7.40 -2.01
CA ASP A 50 10.13 -6.95 -2.24
C ASP A 50 9.13 -8.03 -1.82
N ASP A 51 8.05 -7.61 -1.16
CA ASP A 51 6.87 -8.45 -1.00
C ASP A 51 6.27 -8.77 -2.39
N PRO A 52 5.71 -9.97 -2.62
CA PRO A 52 5.12 -10.33 -3.92
C PRO A 52 3.75 -9.67 -4.17
N VAL A 53 3.54 -8.45 -3.67
CA VAL A 53 2.29 -7.70 -3.73
C VAL A 53 2.56 -6.23 -4.00
N SER A 54 1.65 -5.59 -4.72
CA SER A 54 1.52 -4.13 -4.76
C SER A 54 0.43 -3.72 -3.78
N THR A 55 0.68 -2.67 -3.00
CA THR A 55 -0.31 -2.10 -2.09
C THR A 55 -0.67 -0.69 -2.52
N GLU A 56 -1.95 -0.48 -2.82
CA GLU A 56 -2.52 0.82 -3.13
C GLU A 56 -3.37 1.31 -1.95
N LEU A 57 -3.21 2.59 -1.60
CA LEU A 57 -3.97 3.23 -0.53
C LEU A 57 -5.03 4.17 -1.12
N TYR A 58 -6.24 4.16 -0.56
CA TYR A 58 -7.32 5.05 -0.96
C TYR A 58 -7.95 5.71 0.26
N GLY A 59 -8.36 6.97 0.11
CA GLY A 59 -9.14 7.66 1.12
C GLY A 59 -10.55 7.06 1.20
N VAL A 60 -11.09 6.94 2.41
CA VAL A 60 -12.47 6.51 2.62
C VAL A 60 -13.31 7.68 3.11
N VAL A 61 -14.45 7.91 2.46
CA VAL A 61 -15.37 9.02 2.71
C VAL A 61 -16.80 8.55 2.93
N GLY A 62 -17.55 9.38 3.66
CA GLY A 62 -18.98 9.20 3.89
C GLY A 62 -19.33 8.05 4.85
N GLU A 63 -20.62 7.95 5.16
CA GLU A 63 -21.16 6.98 6.13
C GLU A 63 -21.16 5.53 5.59
N ALA A 64 -20.97 5.35 4.28
CA ALA A 64 -21.06 4.06 3.60
C ALA A 64 -19.70 3.48 3.17
N LEU A 65 -18.59 3.95 3.77
CA LEU A 65 -17.22 3.52 3.43
C LEU A 65 -16.93 3.63 1.93
N GLN A 66 -17.34 4.73 1.31
CA GLN A 66 -17.09 4.96 -0.11
C GLN A 66 -15.62 5.28 -0.29
N LEU A 67 -14.97 4.60 -1.24
CA LEU A 67 -13.61 4.98 -1.63
C LEU A 67 -13.68 6.29 -2.40
N ASP A 68 -12.79 7.21 -2.06
CA ASP A 68 -12.50 8.35 -2.90
C ASP A 68 -11.70 7.86 -4.11
N SER A 69 -12.41 7.37 -5.11
CA SER A 69 -11.86 6.64 -6.26
C SER A 69 -11.10 7.53 -7.26
N THR A 70 -10.85 8.80 -6.92
CA THR A 70 -10.25 9.76 -7.85
C THR A 70 -8.74 9.53 -8.01
N GLU A 71 -8.00 9.30 -6.92
CA GLU A 71 -6.56 9.04 -6.96
C GLU A 71 -6.09 8.14 -5.80
N LYS A 72 -5.00 7.41 -6.01
CA LYS A 72 -4.33 6.67 -4.94
C LYS A 72 -3.60 7.65 -4.00
N LEU A 73 -3.67 7.39 -2.70
CA LEU A 73 -2.98 8.19 -1.70
C LEU A 73 -1.45 8.01 -1.80
N PRO A 74 -0.67 9.07 -1.48
CA PRO A 74 0.77 8.96 -1.35
C PRO A 74 1.17 7.89 -0.33
N GLY A 75 2.21 7.11 -0.68
CA GLY A 75 2.66 5.97 0.11
C GLY A 75 2.36 4.62 -0.54
N SER A 76 1.38 4.55 -1.44
CA SER A 76 1.13 3.37 -2.29
C SER A 76 2.42 2.88 -2.94
N ALA A 77 2.71 1.59 -2.85
CA ALA A 77 4.00 1.04 -3.22
C ALA A 77 3.89 -0.38 -3.80
N ASP A 78 4.63 -0.59 -4.89
CA ASP A 78 4.90 -1.92 -5.43
C ASP A 78 5.96 -2.61 -4.56
N GLY A 79 5.86 -3.92 -4.42
CA GLY A 79 6.85 -4.70 -3.68
C GLY A 79 6.73 -4.55 -2.16
N ARG A 80 5.61 -4.04 -1.65
CA ARG A 80 5.39 -3.83 -0.21
C ARG A 80 4.02 -4.28 0.21
N ASN A 81 3.96 -5.08 1.27
CA ASN A 81 2.72 -5.40 1.96
C ASN A 81 2.15 -4.17 2.70
N VAL A 82 0.92 -4.26 3.22
CA VAL A 82 0.27 -3.12 3.88
C VAL A 82 1.08 -2.56 5.04
N SER A 83 1.66 -3.42 5.88
CA SER A 83 2.45 -3.00 7.03
C SER A 83 3.69 -2.18 6.61
N ARG A 84 4.46 -2.67 5.64
CA ARG A 84 5.66 -1.97 5.14
C ARG A 84 5.30 -0.70 4.36
N THR A 85 4.19 -0.72 3.63
CA THR A 85 3.65 0.45 2.95
C THR A 85 3.31 1.56 3.94
N LEU A 86 2.55 1.26 5.00
CA LEU A 86 2.20 2.22 6.05
C LEU A 86 3.43 2.66 6.86
N ALA A 87 4.37 1.75 7.15
CA ALA A 87 5.61 2.09 7.84
C ALA A 87 6.48 3.08 7.06
N ALA A 88 6.55 2.94 5.73
CA ALA A 88 7.31 3.84 4.87
C ALA A 88 6.81 5.29 4.90
N ILE A 89 5.54 5.50 5.26
CA ILE A 89 4.94 6.83 5.45
C ILE A 89 4.72 7.20 6.94
N GLY A 90 5.39 6.49 7.85
CA GLY A 90 5.47 6.85 9.27
C GLY A 90 4.35 6.31 10.16
N TYR A 91 3.54 5.35 9.68
CA TYR A 91 2.48 4.73 10.45
C TYR A 91 2.87 3.34 10.95
N ARG A 92 2.30 2.95 12.10
CA ARG A 92 2.44 1.60 12.64
C ARG A 92 1.06 1.04 12.94
N ILE A 93 0.79 -0.17 12.45
CA ILE A 93 -0.42 -0.93 12.79
C ILE A 93 -0.29 -1.40 14.25
N ILE A 94 -1.36 -1.25 15.04
CA ILE A 94 -1.44 -1.63 16.46
C ILE A 94 -2.50 -2.71 16.63
#